data_AF-A0A836T520-F1
#
_entry.id   AF-A0A836T520-F1
#
_cell.length_a   1.000
_cell.length_b   1.000
_cell.length_c   1.000
_cell.angle_alpha   90.00
_cell.angle_beta   90.00
_cell.angle_gamma   90.00
#
_symmetry.space_group_name_H-M   'P 1'
#
loop_
_entity.id
_entity.type
_entity.pdbx_description
1 polymer ?
#
loop_
_entity_poly.entity_id
_entity_poly.type
_entity_poly.pdbx_seq_one_letter_code
_entity_poly.pdbx_strand_id
1 'polypeptide(L)'
;MDKLETSTVDKLPRYIQVHSTLEFTRLVCALERAPRVSFAHNHDGKKILSVQMDVLQQKPIVYYTPLERNGDYLCYGLKSGKEESNIVNSTSDSSKLYSPIIRIKSLPKTLQPGNGTLDRYQPIELEDLSSLAKLTWGFDDVPFP
;
A
#
# COMPACT_ATOMS: atom_id res chain seq x y z
N MET A 1 -12.02 36.21 26.40
CA MET A 1 -10.65 35.93 25.95
C MET A 1 -10.63 34.45 25.65
N ASP A 2 -11.11 34.13 24.44
CA ASP A 2 -11.36 32.75 24.03
C ASP A 2 -10.02 32.06 23.83
N LYS A 3 -9.80 30.99 24.59
CA LYS A 3 -8.69 30.08 24.34
C LYS A 3 -8.98 29.42 23.00
N LEU A 4 -8.25 29.86 21.97
CA LEU A 4 -8.14 29.14 20.72
C LEU A 4 -7.57 27.76 21.06
N GLU A 5 -8.43 26.75 21.17
CA GLU A 5 -7.99 25.36 21.20
C GLU A 5 -7.21 25.14 19.91
N THR A 6 -5.88 25.10 20.01
CA THR A 6 -5.03 24.58 18.96
C THR A 6 -5.41 23.12 18.81
N SER A 7 -6.31 22.83 17.87
CA SER A 7 -6.61 21.46 17.48
C SER A 7 -5.28 20.82 17.07
N THR A 8 -4.84 19.85 17.86
CA THR A 8 -3.66 19.07 17.51
C THR A 8 -4.02 18.31 16.23
N VAL A 9 -3.53 18.79 15.09
CA VAL A 9 -3.74 18.14 13.79
C VAL A 9 -3.21 16.72 13.91
N ASP A 10 -4.10 15.73 13.87
CA ASP A 10 -3.73 14.32 13.89
C ASP A 10 -2.88 14.01 12.66
N LYS A 11 -1.62 13.61 12.85
CA LYS A 11 -0.69 13.25 11.77
C LYS A 11 -0.40 11.75 11.70
N LEU A 12 -1.12 10.95 12.48
CA LEU A 12 -0.93 9.51 12.49
C LEU A 12 -1.38 8.89 11.15
N PRO A 13 -0.76 7.77 10.74
CA PRO A 13 -1.13 7.08 9.52
C PRO A 13 -2.60 6.67 9.44
N ARG A 14 -3.15 6.70 8.24
CA ARG A 14 -4.47 6.16 7.94
C ARG A 14 -4.33 4.77 7.31
N TYR A 15 -4.95 3.79 7.95
CA TYR A 15 -4.97 2.42 7.44
C TYR A 15 -6.21 2.19 6.59
N ILE A 16 -6.04 1.67 5.38
CA ILE A 16 -7.10 1.37 4.42
C ILE A 16 -6.98 -0.11 4.04
N GLN A 17 -8.01 -0.88 4.37
CA GLN A 17 -8.05 -2.29 3.99
C GLN A 17 -8.37 -2.42 2.50
N VAL A 18 -7.56 -3.17 1.77
CA VAL A 18 -7.90 -3.56 0.39
C VAL A 18 -8.81 -4.78 0.36
N HIS A 19 -9.48 -5.01 -0.76
CA HIS A 19 -10.52 -6.04 -0.87
C HIS A 19 -9.97 -7.48 -0.70
N SER A 20 -8.76 -7.77 -1.20
CA SER A 20 -8.18 -9.10 -1.14
C SER A 20 -6.65 -9.07 -1.15
N THR A 21 -6.04 -10.21 -0.83
CA THR A 21 -4.59 -10.41 -0.96
C THR A 21 -4.11 -10.24 -2.41
N LEU A 22 -4.94 -10.59 -3.41
CA LEU A 22 -4.59 -10.34 -4.82
C LEU A 22 -4.50 -8.84 -5.12
N GLU A 23 -5.45 -8.03 -4.64
CA GLU A 23 -5.39 -6.56 -4.81
C GLU A 23 -4.17 -5.97 -4.10
N PHE A 24 -3.86 -6.46 -2.89
CA PHE A 24 -2.67 -6.03 -2.17
C PHE A 24 -1.40 -6.37 -2.95
N THR A 25 -1.30 -7.60 -3.45
CA THR A 25 -0.17 -8.08 -4.25
C THR A 25 -0.04 -7.29 -5.56
N ARG A 26 -1.14 -6.96 -6.24
CA ARG A 26 -1.11 -6.06 -7.42
C ARG A 26 -0.52 -4.70 -7.05
N LEU A 27 -1.00 -4.11 -5.96
CA LEU A 27 -0.54 -2.80 -5.47
C LEU A 27 0.96 -2.78 -5.19
N VAL A 28 1.51 -3.81 -4.55
CA VAL A 28 2.94 -3.83 -4.17
C VAL A 28 3.86 -4.42 -5.23
N CYS A 29 3.36 -5.24 -6.15
CA CYS A 29 4.18 -5.89 -7.18
C CYS A 29 3.93 -5.34 -8.59
N ALA A 30 2.68 -5.33 -9.04
CA ALA A 30 2.34 -5.15 -10.46
C ALA A 30 2.16 -3.68 -10.87
N LEU A 31 1.66 -2.84 -9.96
CA LEU A 31 1.40 -1.43 -10.20
C LEU A 31 2.62 -0.53 -9.91
N GLU A 32 3.75 -1.13 -9.55
CA GLU A 32 4.99 -0.46 -9.22
C GLU A 32 6.10 -0.93 -10.14
N ARG A 33 7.03 -0.04 -10.50
CA ARG A 33 8.18 -0.40 -11.35
C ARG A 33 9.06 -1.47 -10.71
N ALA A 34 9.27 -1.36 -9.40
CA ALA A 34 9.95 -2.34 -8.59
C ALA A 34 9.03 -2.75 -7.44
N PRO A 35 8.91 -4.06 -7.13
CA PRO A 35 8.06 -4.48 -6.04
C PRO A 35 8.43 -3.78 -4.72
N ARG A 36 7.45 -3.14 -4.07
CA ARG A 36 7.64 -2.46 -2.80
C ARG A 36 7.82 -3.45 -1.67
N VAL A 37 8.50 -3.04 -0.61
CA VAL A 37 8.60 -3.84 0.63
C VAL A 37 7.24 -3.87 1.34
N SER A 38 6.79 -5.06 1.68
CA SER A 38 5.59 -5.28 2.49
C SER A 38 5.97 -5.52 3.95
N PHE A 39 5.18 -5.02 4.89
CA PHE A 39 5.43 -5.19 6.32
C PHE A 39 4.39 -6.08 6.97
N ALA A 40 4.83 -7.15 7.62
CA ALA A 40 3.98 -8.03 8.41
C ALA A 40 4.00 -7.60 9.89
N HIS A 41 2.85 -7.24 10.45
CA HIS A 41 2.75 -6.78 11.84
C HIS A 41 1.34 -6.98 12.43
N ASN A 42 1.18 -6.69 13.73
CA ASN A 42 -0.13 -6.75 14.40
C ASN A 42 -0.87 -5.42 14.27
N HIS A 43 -2.12 -5.47 13.82
CA HIS A 43 -3.04 -4.34 13.77
C HIS A 43 -4.40 -4.82 14.30
N ASP A 44 -4.91 -4.16 15.34
CA ASP A 44 -6.18 -4.51 16.04
C ASP A 44 -6.29 -5.99 16.40
N GLY A 45 -5.20 -6.56 16.93
CA GLY A 45 -5.12 -7.96 17.35
C GLY A 45 -4.98 -8.98 16.22
N LYS A 46 -4.95 -8.54 14.95
CA LYS A 46 -4.80 -9.40 13.78
C LYS A 46 -3.45 -9.19 13.09
N LYS A 47 -2.89 -10.26 12.52
CA LYS A 47 -1.72 -10.16 11.66
C LYS A 47 -2.15 -9.63 10.30
N ILE A 48 -1.45 -8.62 9.81
CA ILE A 48 -1.69 -8.00 8.49
C ILE A 48 -0.40 -7.90 7.69
N LEU A 49 -0.55 -7.76 6.38
CA LEU A 49 0.48 -7.21 5.49
C LEU A 49 0.11 -5.76 5.19
N SER A 50 1.08 -4.86 5.23
CA SER A 50 0.88 -3.44 4.99
C SER A 50 1.95 -2.82 4.12
N VAL A 51 1.58 -1.76 3.39
CA VAL A 51 2.50 -0.92 2.63
C VAL A 51 2.06 0.53 2.74
N GLN A 52 2.99 1.45 2.95
CA GLN A 52 2.71 2.88 2.79
C GLN A 52 2.87 3.24 1.32
N MET A 53 1.83 3.80 0.70
CA MET A 53 1.85 4.18 -0.72
C MET A 53 1.91 5.69 -0.93
N ASP A 54 1.34 6.47 -0.01
CA ASP A 54 1.10 7.90 -0.24
C ASP A 54 1.07 8.70 1.06
N VAL A 55 0.95 10.02 0.96
CA VAL A 55 0.78 10.98 2.05
C VAL A 55 -0.36 11.95 1.72
N LEU A 56 -1.49 11.82 2.41
CA LEU A 56 -2.63 12.74 2.27
C LEU A 56 -2.63 13.75 3.42
N GLN A 57 -2.53 15.04 3.12
CA GLN A 57 -2.50 16.12 4.14
C GLN A 57 -1.49 15.84 5.29
N GLN A 58 -0.26 15.47 4.93
CA GLN A 58 0.82 15.10 5.88
C GLN A 58 0.58 13.79 6.67
N LYS A 59 -0.46 13.01 6.33
CA LYS A 59 -0.72 11.71 6.95
C LYS A 59 -0.30 10.57 6.02
N PRO A 60 0.55 9.64 6.46
CA PRO A 60 0.85 8.44 5.69
C PRO A 60 -0.42 7.63 5.40
N ILE A 61 -0.61 7.22 4.15
CA ILE A 61 -1.68 6.31 3.75
C ILE A 61 -1.10 4.91 3.63
N VAL A 62 -1.56 4.04 4.52
CA VAL A 62 -1.11 2.66 4.64
C VAL A 62 -2.23 1.75 4.15
N TYR A 63 -1.96 1.02 3.08
CA TYR A 63 -2.87 -0.03 2.60
C TYR A 63 -2.53 -1.33 3.29
N TYR A 64 -3.54 -2.16 3.57
CA TYR A 64 -3.32 -3.46 4.22
C TYR A 64 -4.31 -4.54 3.82
N THR A 65 -3.90 -5.79 4.01
CA THR A 65 -4.74 -7.00 3.93
C THR A 65 -4.44 -7.93 5.10
N PRO A 66 -5.41 -8.73 5.59
CA PRO A 66 -5.12 -9.79 6.56
C PRO A 66 -4.02 -10.74 6.06
N LEU A 67 -3.12 -11.15 6.97
CA LEU A 67 -2.10 -12.14 6.64
C LEU A 67 -2.73 -13.54 6.65
N GLU A 68 -2.89 -14.14 5.48
CA GLU A 68 -3.50 -15.48 5.34
C GLU A 68 -2.57 -16.62 5.77
N ARG A 69 -1.27 -16.48 5.51
CA ARG A 69 -0.23 -17.48 5.83
C ARG A 69 1.15 -16.82 5.93
N ASN A 70 2.08 -17.51 6.57
CA ASN A 70 3.46 -17.04 6.69
C ASN A 70 4.28 -17.36 5.43
N GLY A 71 5.23 -16.48 5.12
CA GLY A 71 6.32 -16.67 4.16
C GLY A 71 7.16 -15.40 4.07
N ASP A 72 8.15 -15.40 3.18
CA ASP A 72 9.15 -14.33 3.08
C ASP A 72 8.90 -13.36 1.94
N TYR A 73 8.09 -13.73 0.95
CA TYR A 73 7.76 -12.91 -0.21
C TYR A 73 6.28 -13.04 -0.59
N LEU A 74 5.67 -11.92 -0.99
CA LEU A 74 4.47 -11.91 -1.81
C LEU A 74 4.86 -12.10 -3.26
N CYS A 75 4.18 -13.01 -3.95
CA CYS A 75 4.46 -13.41 -5.31
C CYS A 75 3.28 -13.05 -6.20
N TYR A 76 3.53 -12.33 -7.27
CA TYR A 76 2.57 -12.00 -8.31
C TYR A 76 2.98 -12.65 -9.63
N GLY A 77 2.02 -13.20 -10.36
CA GLY A 77 2.26 -13.71 -11.71
C GLY A 77 0.97 -13.91 -12.49
N LEU A 78 1.12 -14.29 -13.76
CA LEU A 78 0.01 -14.67 -14.62
C LEU A 78 0.10 -16.16 -14.94
N LYS A 79 -1.04 -16.85 -14.86
CA LYS A 79 -1.18 -18.24 -15.27
C LYS A 79 -2.46 -18.41 -16.06
N SER A 80 -2.34 -18.92 -17.29
CA SER A 80 -3.49 -19.15 -18.18
C SER A 80 -4.38 -17.92 -18.37
N GLY A 81 -3.77 -16.74 -18.49
CA GLY A 81 -4.48 -15.46 -18.68
C GLY A 81 -5.17 -14.92 -17.42
N LYS A 82 -4.96 -15.53 -16.25
CA LYS A 82 -5.47 -15.05 -14.96
C LYS A 82 -4.32 -14.63 -14.06
N GLU A 83 -4.55 -13.57 -13.30
CA GLU A 83 -3.61 -13.13 -12.28
C GLU A 83 -3.67 -14.06 -11.06
N GLU A 84 -2.50 -14.36 -10.50
CA GLU A 84 -2.35 -15.18 -9.32
C GLU A 84 -1.50 -14.45 -8.28
N SER A 85 -1.85 -14.63 -7.01
CA SER A 85 -1.11 -14.13 -5.86
C SER A 85 -0.80 -15.29 -4.91
N ASN A 86 0.42 -15.33 -4.37
CA ASN A 86 0.84 -16.34 -3.41
C ASN A 86 1.83 -15.78 -2.39
N ILE A 87 2.01 -16.49 -1.27
CA ILE A 87 3.06 -16.18 -0.28
C ILE A 87 4.06 -17.34 -0.33
N VAL A 88 5.33 -17.01 -0.56
CA VAL A 88 6.40 -17.98 -0.83
C VAL A 88 7.66 -17.68 0.00
N ASN A 89 8.60 -18.63 0.05
CA ASN A 89 9.85 -18.51 0.81
C ASN A 89 11.08 -18.25 -0.07
N SER A 90 10.93 -18.25 -1.40
CA SER A 90 12.03 -17.99 -2.33
C SER A 90 11.53 -17.32 -3.62
N THR A 91 12.46 -16.65 -4.31
CA THR A 91 12.22 -15.94 -5.58
C THR A 91 12.75 -16.74 -6.78
N SER A 92 12.54 -18.06 -6.78
CA SER A 92 13.18 -18.97 -7.73
C SER A 92 12.63 -18.91 -9.16
N ASP A 93 11.43 -18.36 -9.35
CA ASP A 93 10.76 -18.28 -10.65
C ASP A 93 10.86 -16.86 -11.19
N SER A 94 11.82 -16.62 -12.08
CA SER A 94 12.11 -15.29 -12.64
C SER A 94 11.01 -14.72 -13.53
N SER A 95 9.96 -15.49 -13.84
CA SER A 95 8.78 -14.99 -14.57
C SER A 95 7.80 -14.22 -13.70
N LYS A 96 8.04 -14.19 -12.38
CA LYS A 96 7.14 -13.60 -11.38
C LYS A 96 7.76 -12.39 -10.69
N LEU A 97 6.88 -11.57 -10.12
CA LEU A 97 7.27 -10.39 -9.33
C LEU A 97 7.17 -10.73 -7.84
N TYR A 98 8.13 -10.24 -7.06
CA TYR A 98 8.26 -10.57 -5.65
C TYR A 98 8.41 -9.34 -4.78
N SER A 99 7.46 -9.12 -3.87
CA SER A 99 7.56 -8.13 -2.81
C SER A 99 8.08 -8.80 -1.53
N PRO A 100 9.21 -8.37 -0.95
CA PRO A 100 9.72 -8.94 0.28
C PRO A 100 8.82 -8.59 1.47
N ILE A 101 8.67 -9.53 2.40
CA ILE A 101 7.88 -9.36 3.63
C ILE A 101 8.81 -9.17 4.83
N ILE A 102 8.82 -7.95 5.38
CA ILE A 102 9.57 -7.61 6.59
C ILE A 102 8.66 -7.73 7.81
N ARG A 103 9.04 -8.58 8.77
CA ARG A 103 8.26 -8.83 9.99
C ARG A 103 8.62 -7.82 11.07
N ILE A 104 7.66 -7.00 11.47
CA ILE A 104 7.83 -6.01 12.54
C ILE A 104 7.33 -6.61 13.86
N LYS A 105 8.21 -6.61 14.87
CA LYS A 105 7.86 -7.07 16.23
C LYS A 105 6.88 -6.12 16.91
N SER A 106 7.10 -4.82 16.79
CA SER A 106 6.25 -3.76 17.36
C SER A 106 6.39 -2.48 16.55
N LEU A 107 5.28 -1.81 16.23
CA LEU A 107 5.32 -0.51 15.58
C LEU A 107 5.61 0.61 16.60
N PRO A 108 6.45 1.60 16.24
CA PRO A 108 6.56 2.82 17.02
C PRO A 108 5.22 3.57 17.03
N LYS A 109 4.96 4.34 18.10
CA LYS A 109 3.68 5.06 18.28
C LYS A 109 3.32 5.97 17.09
N THR A 110 4.32 6.54 16.43
CA THR A 110 4.14 7.41 15.26
C THR A 110 3.66 6.69 14.00
N LEU A 111 3.80 5.36 13.92
CA LEU A 111 3.36 4.54 12.80
C LEU A 111 2.08 3.74 13.12
N GLN A 112 1.54 3.90 14.32
CA GLN A 112 0.27 3.31 14.70
C GLN A 112 -0.89 4.02 13.98
N PRO A 113 -1.98 3.30 13.68
CA PRO A 113 -3.15 3.90 13.06
C PRO A 113 -3.67 5.10 13.86
N GLY A 114 -3.96 6.19 13.15
CA GLY A 114 -4.62 7.37 13.69
C GLY A 114 -6.13 7.23 13.84
N ASN A 115 -6.74 8.26 14.40
CA ASN A 115 -8.19 8.35 14.47
C ASN A 115 -8.67 8.91 13.12
N GLY A 116 -9.32 8.07 12.33
CA GLY A 116 -9.72 8.39 10.96
C GLY A 116 -10.34 9.78 10.82
N THR A 117 -9.81 10.58 9.92
CA THR A 117 -10.35 11.91 9.58
C THR A 117 -11.18 11.85 8.31
N LEU A 118 -12.03 12.87 8.11
CA LEU A 118 -12.89 13.01 6.93
C LEU A 118 -12.12 13.43 5.67
N ASP A 119 -10.79 13.52 5.74
CA ASP A 119 -9.93 13.88 4.60
C ASP A 119 -10.16 12.90 3.44
N ARG A 120 -10.36 13.44 2.24
CA ARG A 120 -10.57 12.66 1.02
C ARG A 120 -9.61 13.15 -0.06
N TYR A 121 -9.24 12.23 -0.93
CA TYR A 121 -8.67 12.59 -2.22
C TYR A 121 -9.67 13.43 -2.99
N GLN A 122 -9.19 14.52 -3.60
CA GLN A 122 -9.97 15.28 -4.54
C GLN A 122 -9.89 14.58 -5.89
N PRO A 123 -11.03 14.26 -6.53
CA PRO A 123 -11.01 13.63 -7.84
C PRO A 123 -10.40 14.57 -8.87
N ILE A 124 -9.62 14.00 -9.79
CA ILE A 124 -9.12 14.70 -10.97
C ILE A 124 -9.98 14.25 -12.15
N GLU A 125 -10.65 15.20 -12.78
CA GLU A 125 -11.38 14.97 -14.02
C GLU A 125 -10.42 15.08 -15.20
N LEU A 126 -10.46 14.09 -16.10
CA LEU A 126 -9.65 14.07 -17.31
C LEU A 126 -10.56 14.30 -18.51
N GLU A 127 -10.06 15.06 -19.49
CA GLU A 127 -10.82 15.44 -20.69
C GLU A 127 -11.24 14.22 -21.53
N ASP A 128 -10.36 13.22 -21.65
CA ASP A 128 -10.61 12.03 -22.45
C ASP A 128 -9.76 10.82 -22.01
N LEU A 129 -10.07 9.66 -22.61
CA LEU A 129 -9.33 8.41 -22.41
C LEU A 129 -7.87 8.50 -22.89
N SER A 130 -7.60 9.34 -23.90
CA SER A 130 -6.25 9.56 -24.39
C SER A 130 -5.36 10.19 -23.31
N SER A 131 -5.91 11.14 -22.56
CA SER A 131 -5.24 11.80 -21.45
C SER A 131 -5.01 10.86 -20.27
N LEU A 132 -5.98 10.00 -19.96
CA LEU A 132 -5.80 8.95 -18.95
C LEU A 132 -4.66 7.99 -19.33
N ALA A 133 -4.57 7.58 -20.59
CA ALA A 133 -3.53 6.66 -21.05
C ALA A 133 -2.10 7.25 -20.95
N LYS A 134 -1.96 8.58 -20.98
CA LYS A 134 -0.65 9.26 -20.84
C LYS A 134 -0.13 9.24 -19.41
N LEU A 135 -0.98 8.96 -18.40
CA LEU A 135 -0.49 8.84 -17.02
C LEU A 135 0.59 7.78 -16.89
N THR A 136 0.67 6.80 -17.79
CA THR A 136 1.68 5.75 -17.77
C THR A 136 2.89 6.04 -18.68
N TRP A 137 2.90 7.17 -19.40
CA TRP A 137 3.93 7.52 -20.38
C TRP A 137 5.09 8.29 -19.73
N GLY A 138 6.33 7.86 -20.00
CA GLY A 138 7.54 8.57 -19.51
C GLY A 138 7.97 8.23 -18.08
N PHE A 139 7.43 7.18 -17.46
CA PHE A 139 7.88 6.64 -16.15
C PHE A 139 9.25 5.96 -16.18
N ASP A 140 10.21 6.53 -16.89
CA ASP A 140 11.60 6.10 -16.82
C ASP A 140 12.40 6.84 -15.74
N ASP A 141 12.01 8.03 -15.26
CA ASP A 141 12.87 8.75 -14.28
C ASP A 141 12.24 9.64 -13.18
N VAL A 142 10.91 9.86 -13.09
CA VAL A 142 10.34 10.66 -11.96
C VAL A 142 8.97 10.14 -11.50
N PRO A 143 8.72 9.92 -10.19
CA PRO A 143 7.40 9.55 -9.68
C PRO A 143 6.40 10.70 -9.83
N PHE A 144 5.14 10.34 -10.10
CA PHE A 144 4.01 11.27 -10.12
C PHE A 144 3.82 11.88 -8.71
N PRO A 145 3.63 13.21 -8.60
CA PRO A 145 3.51 13.92 -7.32
C PRO A 145 2.22 13.63 -6.56
#